data_AF-A0A7X6ZRM6-F1
#
_entry.id   AF-A0A7X6ZRM6-F1
#
_cell.length_a   1.000
_cell.length_b   1.000
_cell.length_c   1.000
_cell.angle_alpha   90.00
_cell.angle_beta   90.00
_cell.angle_gamma   90.00
#
_symmetry.space_group_name_H-M   'P 1'
#
loop_
_entity.id
_entity.type
_entity.pdbx_description
1 polymer ?
#
loop_
_entity_poly.entity_id
_entity_poly.type
_entity_poly.pdbx_seq_one_letter_code
_entity_poly.pdbx_strand_id
1 'polypeptide(L)'
;YKAGLTSNWAPVDNSFIYNDNMRGIGLADMAAAITAGRQHRCNGDLAFHVLDVMCSICDSADSDKTVVLGSTCERPDPMPEGLSMGELD
;
A
#
# COMPACT_ATOMS: atom_id res chain seq x y z
N TYR A 1 18.94 21.85 -8.62
CA TYR A 1 19.32 20.53 -8.07
C TYR A 1 18.23 19.55 -8.49
N LYS A 2 18.49 18.65 -9.45
CA LYS A 2 17.54 17.60 -9.88
C LYS A 2 18.02 16.27 -9.32
N ALA A 3 17.57 15.93 -8.12
CA ALA A 3 17.80 14.59 -7.58
C ALA A 3 17.06 13.57 -8.48
N GLY A 4 17.75 12.55 -8.98
CA GLY A 4 17.12 11.37 -9.61
C GLY A 4 17.46 11.05 -11.08
N LEU A 5 18.27 11.84 -11.78
CA LEU A 5 18.60 11.61 -13.20
C LEU A 5 19.89 10.76 -13.40
N THR A 6 19.96 9.57 -12.83
CA THR A 6 20.80 8.52 -13.44
C THR A 6 20.05 7.98 -14.64
N SER A 7 20.67 8.01 -15.81
CA SER A 7 20.10 7.81 -17.17
C SER A 7 19.51 6.43 -17.49
N ASN A 8 19.32 5.56 -16.50
CA ASN A 8 19.01 4.14 -16.71
C ASN A 8 17.55 3.78 -16.35
N TRP A 9 16.66 4.76 -16.32
CA TRP A 9 15.22 4.49 -16.18
C TRP A 9 14.70 3.85 -17.47
N ALA A 10 14.08 2.68 -17.34
CA ALA A 10 13.40 2.00 -18.43
C ALA A 10 11.93 1.79 -18.07
N PRO A 11 11.01 1.79 -19.04
CA PRO A 11 9.64 1.32 -18.82
C PRO A 11 9.65 -0.11 -18.30
N VAL A 12 8.73 -0.41 -17.38
CA VAL A 12 8.48 -1.75 -16.85
C VAL A 12 7.06 -2.14 -17.23
N ASP A 13 6.89 -3.36 -17.74
CA ASP A 13 5.58 -3.90 -18.03
C ASP A 13 4.77 -4.09 -16.74
N ASN A 14 3.48 -3.76 -16.79
CA ASN A 14 2.60 -3.93 -15.65
C ASN A 14 1.92 -5.30 -15.72
N SER A 15 2.34 -6.22 -14.85
CA SER A 15 1.78 -7.58 -14.76
C SER A 15 0.38 -7.65 -14.11
N PHE A 16 -0.14 -6.54 -13.57
CA PHE A 16 -1.41 -6.52 -12.85
C PHE A 16 -2.58 -6.09 -13.74
N ILE A 17 -3.77 -6.65 -13.50
CA ILE A 17 -4.95 -6.39 -14.32
C ILE A 17 -5.84 -5.24 -13.82
N TYR A 18 -5.73 -4.86 -12.55
CA TYR A 18 -6.62 -3.91 -11.88
C TYR A 18 -6.12 -2.46 -11.97
N ASN A 19 -6.04 -1.91 -13.19
CA ASN A 19 -5.41 -0.60 -13.46
C ASN A 19 -6.38 0.58 -13.67
N ASP A 20 -7.68 0.32 -13.68
CA ASP A 20 -8.71 1.35 -13.85
C ASP A 20 -9.24 1.84 -12.48
N ASN A 21 -10.50 2.28 -12.44
CA ASN A 21 -11.17 2.75 -11.25
C ASN A 21 -11.59 1.59 -10.32
N MET A 22 -10.62 0.98 -9.64
CA MET A 22 -10.81 -0.19 -8.77
C MET A 22 -10.94 0.18 -7.28
N ARG A 23 -11.63 1.29 -6.95
CA ARG A 23 -11.78 1.76 -5.55
C ARG A 23 -12.43 0.74 -4.61
N GLY A 24 -13.15 -0.24 -5.13
CA GLY A 24 -13.77 -1.33 -4.37
C GLY A 24 -12.86 -2.53 -4.09
N ILE A 25 -11.65 -2.60 -4.67
CA ILE A 25 -10.80 -3.80 -4.59
C ILE A 25 -10.37 -4.14 -3.17
N GLY A 26 -10.06 -3.14 -2.34
CA GLY A 26 -9.70 -3.36 -0.94
C GLY A 26 -10.86 -3.92 -0.12
N LEU A 27 -12.09 -3.53 -0.42
CA LEU A 27 -13.29 -4.08 0.22
C LEU A 27 -13.56 -5.51 -0.25
N ALA A 28 -13.34 -5.79 -1.54
CA ALA A 28 -13.47 -7.13 -2.09
C ALA A 28 -12.43 -8.10 -1.48
N ASP A 29 -11.16 -7.67 -1.38
CA ASP A 29 -10.09 -8.41 -0.68
C ASP A 29 -10.46 -8.68 0.77
N MET A 30 -11.01 -7.68 1.47
CA MET A 30 -11.46 -7.84 2.86
C MET A 30 -12.55 -8.92 2.99
N ALA A 31 -13.57 -8.88 2.13
CA ALA A 31 -14.65 -9.87 2.16
C ALA A 31 -14.15 -11.29 1.84
N ALA A 32 -13.29 -11.42 0.83
CA ALA A 32 -12.66 -12.70 0.46
C ALA A 32 -11.79 -13.24 1.60
N ALA A 33 -10.96 -12.39 2.21
CA ALA A 33 -10.08 -12.74 3.31
C ALA A 33 -10.84 -13.23 4.54
N ILE A 34 -11.93 -12.55 4.92
CA ILE A 34 -12.80 -12.95 6.02
C ILE A 34 -13.39 -14.34 5.76
N THR A 35 -13.82 -14.60 4.53
CA THR A 35 -14.39 -15.90 4.14
C THR A 35 -13.33 -17.02 4.18
N ALA A 36 -12.10 -16.70 3.75
CA ALA A 36 -10.98 -17.65 3.69
C ALA A 36 -10.20 -17.80 5.01
N GLY A 37 -10.48 -16.97 6.02
CA GLY A 37 -9.75 -16.98 7.30
C GLY A 37 -8.30 -16.49 7.20
N ARG A 38 -7.96 -15.69 6.17
CA ARG A 38 -6.65 -15.03 6.04
C ARG A 38 -6.73 -13.58 6.49
N GLN A 39 -5.59 -12.98 6.82
CA GLN A 39 -5.52 -11.54 7.04
C GLN A 39 -5.82 -10.81 5.72
N HIS A 40 -6.66 -9.77 5.76
CA HIS A 40 -6.85 -8.89 4.61
C HIS A 40 -5.66 -7.95 4.45
N ARG A 41 -5.32 -7.61 3.20
CA ARG A 41 -4.11 -6.83 2.89
C ARG A 41 -4.22 -5.41 3.46
N CYS A 42 -5.39 -4.79 3.36
CA CYS A 42 -5.70 -3.49 3.96
C CYS A 42 -6.29 -3.67 5.37
N ASN A 43 -5.48 -4.13 6.32
CA ASN A 43 -5.92 -4.33 7.70
C ASN A 43 -5.79 -3.10 8.59
N GLY A 44 -6.32 -3.23 9.82
CA GLY A 44 -6.33 -2.16 10.81
C GLY A 44 -4.93 -1.72 11.24
N ASP A 45 -3.98 -2.65 11.37
CA ASP A 45 -2.61 -2.35 11.77
C ASP A 45 -1.88 -1.53 10.70
N LEU A 46 -2.03 -1.89 9.43
CA LEU A 46 -1.52 -1.10 8.31
C LEU A 46 -2.19 0.28 8.27
N ALA A 47 -3.50 0.35 8.42
CA ALA A 47 -4.24 1.61 8.38
C ALA A 47 -3.81 2.56 9.51
N PHE A 48 -3.61 2.01 10.73
CA PHE A 48 -3.08 2.76 11.86
C PHE A 48 -1.65 3.23 11.61
N HIS A 49 -0.78 2.38 11.07
CA HIS A 49 0.59 2.75 10.74
C HIS A 49 0.65 3.89 9.71
N VAL A 50 -0.18 3.82 8.66
CA VAL A 50 -0.30 4.91 7.67
C VAL A 50 -0.79 6.20 8.33
N LEU A 51 -1.76 6.13 9.24
CA LEU A 51 -2.23 7.31 9.96
C LEU A 51 -1.13 7.95 10.81
N ASP A 52 -0.36 7.14 11.55
CA ASP A 52 0.79 7.62 12.33
C ASP A 52 1.85 8.29 11.43
N VAL A 53 2.14 7.70 10.27
CA VAL A 53 3.03 8.32 9.26
C VAL A 53 2.48 9.68 8.81
N MET A 54 1.19 9.77 8.48
CA MET A 54 0.57 11.02 8.04
C MET A 54 0.66 12.11 9.12
N CYS A 55 0.34 11.77 10.37
CA CYS A 55 0.46 12.69 11.49
C CYS A 55 1.92 13.11 11.74
N SER A 56 2.86 12.15 11.73
CA SER A 56 4.29 12.40 11.94
C SER A 56 4.89 13.30 10.86
N ILE A 57 4.39 13.26 9.62
CA ILE A 57 4.79 14.19 8.56
C ILE A 57 4.38 15.63 8.90
N CYS A 58 3.17 15.84 9.42
CA CYS A 58 2.72 17.15 9.88
C CYS A 58 3.56 17.64 11.08
N ASP A 59 3.77 16.79 12.08
CA ASP A 59 4.56 17.13 13.26
C ASP A 59 6.03 17.46 12.91
N SER A 60 6.61 16.74 11.96
CA SER A 60 7.95 17.00 11.43
C SER A 60 8.03 18.38 10.76
N ALA A 61 7.03 18.74 9.94
CA ALA A 61 6.96 20.03 9.27
C ALA A 61 6.79 21.20 10.25
N ASP A 62 5.95 21.03 11.27
CA ASP A 62 5.69 22.07 12.28
C ASP A 62 6.87 22.28 13.22
N SER A 63 7.65 21.23 13.49
CA SER A 63 8.77 21.27 14.45
C SER A 63 10.16 21.47 13.82
N ASP A 64 10.26 21.42 12.49
CA ASP A 64 11.51 21.45 11.71
C ASP A 64 12.52 20.37 12.18
N LYS A 65 12.01 19.18 12.52
CA LYS A 65 12.79 18.06 13.06
C LYS A 65 12.30 16.73 12.51
N THR A 66 13.19 15.76 12.45
CA THR A 66 12.83 14.37 12.15
C THR A 66 12.01 13.77 13.30
N VAL A 67 10.86 13.20 12.98
CA VAL A 67 9.99 12.48 13.93
C VAL A 67 10.17 10.97 13.73
N VAL A 68 10.33 10.24 14.84
CA VAL A 68 10.38 8.77 14.84
C VAL A 68 8.95 8.25 14.96
N LEU A 69 8.57 7.33 14.09
CA LEU A 69 7.24 6.71 14.12
C LEU A 69 7.06 5.88 15.39
N GLY A 70 5.89 5.99 16.00
CA GLY A 70 5.53 5.20 17.19
C GLY A 70 4.92 3.85 16.86
N SER A 71 4.43 3.69 15.64
CA SER A 71 3.75 2.49 15.16
C SER A 71 4.61 1.67 14.19
N THR A 72 4.21 0.42 14.00
CA THR A 72 4.72 -0.49 12.98
C THR A 72 3.59 -1.42 12.54
N CYS A 73 3.76 -2.12 11.43
CA CYS A 73 2.83 -3.14 10.96
C CYS A 73 3.58 -4.24 10.19
N GLU A 74 2.97 -5.41 10.06
CA GLU A 74 3.45 -6.41 9.12
C GLU A 74 3.30 -5.91 7.68
N ARG A 75 4.23 -6.29 6.81
CA ARG A 75 4.14 -5.97 5.39
C ARG A 75 3.07 -6.87 4.76
N PRO A 76 1.99 -6.32 4.17
CA PRO A 76 0.98 -7.13 3.52
C PRO A 76 1.53 -7.87 2.30
N ASP A 77 0.94 -9.02 2.00
CA ASP A 77 1.21 -9.75 0.77
C ASP A 77 0.81 -8.94 -0.47
N PRO A 78 1.58 -9.00 -1.56
CA PRO A 78 1.17 -8.41 -2.83
C PRO A 78 -0.08 -9.12 -3.38
N MET A 79 -0.77 -8.48 -4.33
CA MET A 79 -1.71 -9.23 -5.17
C MET A 79 -0.94 -10.20 -6.07
N PRO A 80 -1.47 -11.39 -6.35
CA PRO A 80 -0.87 -12.29 -7.34
C PRO A 80 -0.87 -11.68 -8.73
N GLU A 81 0.11 -12.13 -9.54
CA GLU A 81 0.10 -11.90 -10.98
C GLU A 81 -0.79 -12.93 -11.68
N GLY A 82 -1.22 -12.64 -12.91
CA GLY A 82 -1.98 -13.59 -13.72
C GLY A 82 -3.46 -13.78 -13.32
N LEU A 83 -4.00 -12.90 -12.47
CA LEU A 83 -5.42 -12.90 -12.11
C LEU A 83 -6.31 -12.62 -13.32
N SER A 84 -7.48 -13.23 -13.33
CA SER A 84 -8.60 -12.89 -14.19
C SER A 84 -9.49 -11.85 -13.52
N MET A 85 -10.31 -11.11 -14.29
CA MET A 85 -11.24 -10.13 -13.72
C MET A 85 -12.19 -10.79 -12.72
N GLY A 86 -12.17 -10.30 -11.47
CA GLY A 86 -12.96 -10.83 -10.35
C GLY A 86 -12.18 -11.74 -9.40
N GLU A 87 -10.98 -12.19 -9.78
CA GLU A 87 -10.09 -12.96 -8.90
C GLU A 87 -9.25 -12.04 -8.02
N LEU A 88 -8.92 -12.48 -6.80
CA LEU A 88 -8.20 -11.69 -5.79
C LEU A 88 -7.01 -12.43 -5.16
N ASP A 89 -6.92 -13.75 -5.38
CA ASP A 89 -5.90 -14.65 -4.86
C ASP A 89 -5.63 -15.77 -5.87
#